data_AF-A0A6G3UMN8-F1
#
_entry.id   AF-A0A6G3UMN8-F1
#
_cell.length_a   1.000
_cell.length_b   1.000
_cell.length_c   1.000
_cell.angle_alpha   90.00
_cell.angle_beta   90.00
_cell.angle_gamma   90.00
#
_symmetry.space_group_name_H-M   'P 1'
#
loop_
_entity.id
_entity.type
_entity.pdbx_description
1 polymer ?
#
loop_
_entity_poly.entity_id
_entity_poly.type
_entity_poly.pdbx_seq_one_letter_code
_entity_poly.pdbx_strand_id
1 'polypeptide(L)'
;MDWQCTGLRWPEDSGGPALGWRKGTRTRSSPLAYGTEFGFRAAGERRCSGARGNACPVAAVVPATSTGGRCAECGRLDRAHSVAADTIPDDPRTYRVYLAWFGPGMVKVGITAEERGAARLREQGAVVFSWLGRGPLMAARRAEEVLRAALGVPDRIPYARKRAVRAGLPE
;
A
#
# COMPACT_ATOMS: atom_id res chain seq x y z
N MET A 1 10.38 25.48 -5.83
CA MET A 1 9.81 24.12 -5.79
C MET A 1 8.73 24.08 -4.75
N ASP A 2 7.49 23.81 -5.12
CA ASP A 2 6.37 23.69 -4.18
C ASP A 2 6.32 22.32 -3.50
N TRP A 3 5.40 22.17 -2.55
CA TRP A 3 5.16 20.90 -1.87
C TRP A 3 4.57 19.87 -2.83
N GLN A 4 5.18 18.70 -2.88
CA GLN A 4 4.69 17.54 -3.61
C GLN A 4 4.01 16.58 -2.63
N CYS A 5 2.78 16.17 -2.94
CA CYS A 5 2.11 15.10 -2.22
C CYS A 5 2.85 13.77 -2.48
N THR A 6 3.18 13.03 -1.41
CA THR A 6 3.85 11.72 -1.48
C THR A 6 2.88 10.55 -1.23
N GLY A 7 1.59 10.85 -1.10
CA GLY A 7 0.51 9.89 -0.93
C GLY A 7 0.03 9.72 0.51
N LEU A 8 -1.06 8.97 0.64
CA LEU A 8 -1.70 8.62 1.90
C LEU A 8 -0.94 7.49 2.61
N ARG A 9 -0.78 7.58 3.93
CA ARG A 9 -0.15 6.57 4.79
C ARG A 9 -0.93 6.41 6.08
N TRP A 10 -0.68 5.32 6.80
CA TRP A 10 -1.15 5.12 8.19
C TRP A 10 0.06 4.94 9.12
N PRO A 11 0.74 6.04 9.50
CA PRO A 11 1.80 5.98 10.51
C PRO A 11 1.22 5.49 11.86
N GLU A 12 1.93 4.58 12.53
CA GLU A 12 1.47 4.02 13.81
C GLU A 12 1.25 5.10 14.87
N ASP A 13 2.14 6.09 14.94
CA ASP A 13 2.13 7.16 15.96
C ASP A 13 1.08 8.25 15.72
N SER A 14 0.40 8.24 14.56
CA SER A 14 -0.47 9.34 14.14
C SER A 14 -1.96 9.13 14.44
N GLY A 15 -2.33 7.99 15.03
CA GLY A 15 -3.72 7.66 15.39
C GLY A 15 -4.68 7.53 14.20
N GLY A 16 -4.20 7.62 12.95
CA GLY A 16 -5.05 7.66 11.76
C GLY A 16 -4.29 7.81 10.44
N PRO A 17 -5.01 8.05 9.34
CA PRO A 17 -4.40 8.36 8.05
C PRO A 17 -3.66 9.69 8.09
N ALA A 18 -2.58 9.81 7.32
CA ALA A 18 -1.86 11.06 7.12
C ALA A 18 -1.43 11.22 5.65
N LEU A 19 -1.48 12.44 5.16
CA LEU A 19 -0.98 12.80 3.84
C LEU A 19 0.49 13.25 3.95
N GLY A 20 1.37 12.58 3.21
CA GLY A 20 2.78 12.93 3.17
C GLY A 20 3.08 14.04 2.16
N TRP A 21 4.06 14.87 2.48
CA TRP A 21 4.52 15.97 1.63
C TRP A 21 6.04 16.05 1.56
N ARG A 22 6.57 16.51 0.43
CA ARG A 22 8.01 16.76 0.24
C ARG A 22 8.29 18.07 -0.51
N LYS A 23 9.30 18.82 -0.08
CA LYS A 23 9.82 20.03 -0.74
C LYS A 23 11.35 20.04 -0.66
N GLY A 24 12.00 19.53 -1.71
CA GLY A 24 13.44 19.24 -1.67
C GLY A 24 13.72 18.13 -0.65
N THR A 25 14.65 18.37 0.27
CA THR A 25 14.96 17.46 1.40
C THR A 25 13.96 17.54 2.55
N ARG A 26 13.10 18.57 2.58
CA ARG A 26 12.11 18.74 3.65
C ARG A 26 10.93 17.80 3.44
N THR A 27 10.50 17.17 4.51
CA THR A 27 9.29 16.36 4.56
C THR A 27 8.35 16.89 5.64
N ARG A 28 7.05 16.68 5.46
CA ARG A 28 6.03 16.88 6.50
C ARG A 28 4.87 15.92 6.29
N SER A 29 4.07 15.70 7.32
CA SER A 29 2.79 15.00 7.25
C SER A 29 1.65 15.92 7.67
N SER A 30 0.48 15.71 7.09
CA SER A 30 -0.77 16.33 7.54
C SER A 30 -1.71 15.22 8.00
N PRO A 31 -2.14 15.22 9.27
CA PRO A 31 -3.15 14.27 9.74
C PRO A 31 -4.44 14.39 8.93
N LEU A 32 -5.10 13.26 8.67
CA LEU A 32 -6.40 13.17 8.03
C LEU A 32 -7.31 12.36 8.95
N ALA A 33 -7.78 12.99 10.03
CA ALA A 33 -8.71 12.35 10.95
C ALA A 33 -9.99 11.94 10.21
N TYR A 34 -10.56 10.80 10.61
CA TYR A 34 -11.82 10.34 10.02
C TYR A 34 -12.93 11.35 10.27
N GLY A 35 -13.74 11.63 9.25
CA GLY A 35 -14.79 12.64 9.30
C GLY A 35 -14.32 14.08 9.02
N THR A 36 -13.01 14.33 8.91
CA THR A 36 -12.51 15.65 8.53
C THR A 36 -12.70 15.91 7.03
N GLU A 37 -13.34 17.03 6.70
CA GLU A 37 -13.36 17.53 5.32
C GLU A 37 -11.96 17.93 4.88
N PHE A 38 -11.54 17.44 3.72
CA PHE A 38 -10.22 17.72 3.17
C PHE A 38 -10.32 18.14 1.71
N GLY A 39 -9.67 19.25 1.39
CA GLY A 39 -9.56 19.77 0.03
C GLY A 39 -8.12 20.13 -0.29
N PHE A 40 -7.70 19.85 -1.53
CA PHE A 40 -6.43 20.34 -2.05
C PHE A 40 -6.56 20.69 -3.53
N ARG A 41 -5.85 21.71 -3.95
CA ARG A 41 -5.68 22.06 -5.36
C ARG A 41 -4.35 21.50 -5.84
N ALA A 42 -4.39 20.59 -6.80
CA ALA A 42 -3.20 20.20 -7.55
C ALA A 42 -2.93 21.26 -8.64
N ALA A 43 -1.67 21.65 -8.80
CA ALA A 43 -1.23 22.58 -9.82
C ALA A 43 0.05 22.06 -10.49
N GLY A 44 0.23 22.41 -11.77
CA GLY A 44 1.39 22.00 -12.56
C GLY A 44 1.39 20.53 -12.98
N GLU A 45 2.57 20.03 -13.34
CA GLU A 45 2.75 18.66 -13.84
C GLU A 45 2.83 17.64 -12.71
N ARG A 46 2.25 16.45 -12.94
CA ARG A 46 2.47 15.30 -12.07
C ARG A 46 3.88 14.78 -12.29
N ARG A 47 4.76 14.97 -11.31
CA ARG A 47 6.15 14.50 -11.38
C ARG A 47 6.39 13.25 -10.53
N CYS A 48 7.38 12.46 -10.93
CA CYS A 48 7.80 11.26 -10.25
C CYS A 48 8.22 11.55 -8.80
N SER A 49 7.67 10.80 -7.85
CA SER A 49 8.00 10.91 -6.43
C SER A 49 9.37 10.31 -6.08
N GLY A 50 10.08 9.71 -7.05
CA GLY A 50 11.36 9.05 -6.82
C GLY A 50 11.21 7.69 -6.14
N ALA A 51 12.30 7.14 -5.60
CA ALA A 51 12.34 5.80 -5.03
C ALA A 51 13.16 5.77 -3.74
N ARG A 52 12.72 4.99 -2.75
CA ARG A 52 13.48 4.75 -1.50
C ARG A 52 13.93 6.02 -0.77
N GLY A 53 13.04 7.00 -0.67
CA GLY A 53 13.33 8.29 -0.02
C GLY A 53 14.08 9.30 -0.90
N ASN A 54 14.68 8.86 -2.01
CA ASN A 54 15.39 9.72 -2.94
C ASN A 54 14.45 10.36 -3.97
N ALA A 55 14.78 11.58 -4.40
CA ALA A 55 14.08 12.24 -5.50
C ALA A 55 14.39 11.55 -6.85
N CYS A 56 13.49 11.70 -7.83
CA CYS A 56 13.76 11.23 -9.18
C CYS A 56 14.85 12.13 -9.81
N PRO A 57 15.98 11.58 -10.29
CA PRO A 57 17.09 12.38 -10.80
C PRO A 57 16.72 13.21 -12.03
N VAL A 58 15.74 12.74 -12.81
CA VAL A 58 15.27 13.41 -14.04
C VAL A 58 13.92 14.11 -13.86
N ALA A 59 13.37 14.16 -12.64
CA ALA A 59 12.07 14.77 -12.34
C ALA A 59 10.93 14.40 -13.34
N ALA A 60 10.93 13.13 -13.78
CA ALA A 60 10.11 12.65 -14.89
C ALA A 60 8.62 12.97 -14.71
N VAL A 61 7.98 13.41 -15.79
CA VAL A 61 6.52 13.58 -15.82
C VAL A 61 5.85 12.21 -15.81
N VAL A 62 4.83 12.07 -14.97
CA VAL A 62 4.03 10.86 -14.82
C VAL A 62 2.66 11.11 -15.44
N PRO A 63 2.15 10.22 -16.31
CA PRO A 63 0.84 10.38 -16.93
C PRO A 63 -0.28 10.59 -15.91
N ALA A 64 -1.27 11.41 -16.25
CA ALA A 64 -2.44 11.63 -15.40
C ALA A 64 -3.23 10.33 -15.16
N THR A 65 -3.26 9.44 -16.15
CA THR A 65 -3.94 8.14 -16.09
C THR A 65 -3.18 7.08 -15.28
N SER A 66 -1.92 7.33 -14.91
CA SER A 66 -1.14 6.35 -14.14
C SER A 66 -1.72 6.20 -12.73
N THR A 67 -1.91 4.96 -12.30
CA THR A 67 -2.34 4.63 -10.94
C THR A 67 -1.26 4.86 -9.88
N GLY A 68 0.01 5.05 -10.29
CA GLY A 68 1.15 5.24 -9.41
C GLY A 68 1.86 6.57 -9.60
N GLY A 69 2.54 7.06 -8.54
CA GLY A 69 3.26 8.35 -8.55
C GLY A 69 4.71 8.27 -9.03
N ARG A 70 5.11 7.22 -9.75
CA ARG A 70 6.51 6.98 -10.14
C ARG A 70 6.63 6.70 -11.64
N CYS A 71 7.74 7.14 -12.23
CA CYS A 71 8.14 6.71 -13.57
C CYS A 71 8.57 5.23 -13.57
N ALA A 72 8.73 4.64 -14.76
CA ALA A 72 9.09 3.23 -14.91
C ALA A 72 10.38 2.86 -14.16
N GLU A 73 11.41 3.71 -14.23
CA GLU A 73 12.71 3.47 -13.58
C GLU A 73 12.60 3.47 -12.05
N CYS A 74 12.08 4.55 -11.48
CA CYS A 74 11.86 4.65 -10.03
C CYS A 74 10.89 3.56 -9.53
N GLY A 75 9.90 3.18 -10.34
CA GLY A 75 8.99 2.08 -10.03
C GLY A 75 9.66 0.71 -10.04
N ARG A 76 10.65 0.49 -10.92
CA ARG A 76 11.47 -0.73 -10.92
C ARG A 76 12.38 -0.78 -9.70
N LEU A 77 13.07 0.32 -9.39
CA LEU A 77 13.94 0.44 -8.21
C LEU A 77 13.18 0.22 -6.89
N ASP A 78 11.96 0.76 -6.78
CA ASP A 78 11.11 0.57 -5.60
C ASP A 78 10.65 -0.89 -5.45
N ARG A 79 10.41 -1.59 -6.57
CA ARG A 79 9.98 -3.00 -6.58
C ARG A 79 11.10 -4.02 -6.42
N ALA A 80 12.36 -3.65 -6.64
CA ALA A 80 13.47 -4.61 -6.61
C ALA A 80 13.68 -5.33 -5.25
N HIS A 81 13.18 -4.77 -4.13
CA HIS A 81 13.11 -5.45 -2.83
C HIS A 81 11.67 -5.68 -2.36
N SER A 82 10.71 -5.66 -3.29
CA SER A 82 9.36 -6.05 -2.97
C SER A 82 9.35 -7.55 -2.73
N VAL A 83 8.86 -7.94 -1.57
CA VAL A 83 8.55 -9.34 -1.23
C VAL A 83 7.64 -9.97 -2.27
N ALA A 84 6.76 -9.17 -2.89
CA ALA A 84 5.88 -9.61 -3.95
C ALA A 84 6.59 -9.91 -5.29
N ALA A 85 7.89 -9.64 -5.38
CA ALA A 85 8.71 -10.02 -6.53
C ALA A 85 9.35 -11.40 -6.38
N ASP A 86 9.20 -12.06 -5.21
CA ASP A 86 9.77 -13.37 -4.88
C ASP A 86 11.29 -13.47 -5.17
N THR A 87 12.00 -12.34 -5.10
CA THR A 87 13.42 -12.22 -5.47
C THR A 87 14.39 -12.41 -4.31
N ILE A 88 13.90 -12.61 -3.08
CA ILE A 88 14.73 -12.75 -1.87
C ILE A 88 14.24 -13.96 -1.08
N PRO A 89 14.64 -15.19 -1.46
CA PRO A 89 14.23 -16.42 -0.77
C PRO A 89 14.62 -16.44 0.72
N ASP A 90 15.78 -15.87 1.06
CA ASP A 90 16.35 -15.83 2.42
C ASP A 90 16.10 -14.50 3.14
N ASP A 91 14.93 -13.89 2.92
CA ASP A 91 14.55 -12.67 3.62
C ASP A 91 14.41 -12.94 5.13
N PRO A 92 15.23 -12.32 6.00
CA PRO A 92 15.24 -12.61 7.43
C PRO A 92 14.03 -12.03 8.18
N ARG A 93 13.21 -11.21 7.52
CA ARG A 93 12.06 -10.56 8.16
C ARG A 93 10.98 -11.58 8.53
N THR A 94 10.29 -11.30 9.64
CA THR A 94 9.08 -12.03 10.01
C THR A 94 7.89 -11.52 9.19
N TYR A 95 7.05 -12.45 8.74
CA TYR A 95 5.85 -12.20 7.97
C TYR A 95 4.62 -12.63 8.75
N ARG A 96 3.52 -11.89 8.55
CA ARG A 96 2.19 -12.23 9.06
C ARG A 96 1.27 -12.64 7.93
N VAL A 97 0.49 -13.69 8.17
CA VAL A 97 -0.61 -14.13 7.30
C VAL A 97 -1.89 -13.46 7.79
N TYR A 98 -2.69 -12.96 6.85
CA TYR A 98 -3.95 -12.28 7.16
C TYR A 98 -5.10 -12.75 6.28
N LEU A 99 -6.31 -12.58 6.80
CA LEU A 99 -7.56 -12.54 6.05
C LEU A 99 -8.08 -11.11 6.04
N ALA A 100 -8.42 -10.59 4.87
CA ALA A 100 -8.91 -9.22 4.71
C ALA A 100 -10.19 -9.17 3.89
N TRP A 101 -11.17 -8.41 4.35
CA TRP A 101 -12.42 -8.12 3.63
C TRP A 101 -12.40 -6.68 3.11
N PHE A 102 -12.76 -6.51 1.83
CA PHE A 102 -12.73 -5.23 1.13
C PHE A 102 -14.12 -4.67 0.81
N GLY A 103 -15.16 -5.48 0.95
CA GLY A 103 -16.52 -5.17 0.54
C GLY A 103 -17.30 -6.46 0.24
N PRO A 104 -18.61 -6.35 -0.09
CA PRO A 104 -19.47 -7.50 -0.35
C PRO A 104 -18.85 -8.46 -1.38
N GLY A 105 -18.83 -9.74 -1.04
CA GLY A 105 -18.23 -10.80 -1.89
C GLY A 105 -16.71 -10.70 -2.08
N MET A 106 -16.00 -9.88 -1.30
CA MET A 106 -14.59 -9.56 -1.56
C MET A 106 -13.68 -9.81 -0.36
N VAL A 107 -13.16 -11.02 -0.29
CA VAL A 107 -12.18 -11.47 0.72
C VAL A 107 -10.86 -11.84 0.05
N LYS A 108 -9.74 -11.62 0.75
CA LYS A 108 -8.40 -12.02 0.33
C LYS A 108 -7.62 -12.60 1.50
N VAL A 109 -6.91 -13.69 1.24
CA VAL A 109 -5.77 -14.12 2.06
C VAL A 109 -4.50 -13.48 1.49
N GLY A 110 -3.62 -13.02 2.38
CA GLY A 110 -2.32 -12.53 1.96
C GLY A 110 -1.29 -12.49 3.07
N ILE A 111 -0.08 -12.10 2.71
CA ILE A 111 1.02 -11.86 3.65
C ILE A 111 1.48 -10.41 3.69
N THR A 112 2.06 -10.00 4.81
CA THR A 112 2.77 -8.72 4.96
C THR A 112 3.95 -8.90 5.89
N ALA A 113 5.02 -8.13 5.69
CA ALA A 113 6.09 -8.04 6.69
C ALA A 113 5.47 -7.54 8.01
N GLU A 114 5.90 -8.12 9.13
CA GLU A 114 5.34 -7.83 10.46
C GLU A 114 5.50 -6.35 10.82
N GLU A 115 6.64 -5.75 10.47
CA GLU A 115 6.94 -4.31 10.64
C GLU A 115 5.95 -3.37 9.95
N ARG A 116 5.25 -3.82 8.90
CA ARG A 116 4.23 -3.02 8.21
C ARG A 116 2.88 -3.06 8.92
N GLY A 117 2.70 -4.06 9.79
CA GLY A 117 1.52 -4.26 10.61
C GLY A 117 0.20 -4.05 9.86
N ALA A 118 -0.73 -3.43 10.56
CA ALA A 118 -2.05 -3.11 10.04
C ALA A 118 -2.04 -1.99 8.98
N ALA A 119 -0.98 -1.17 8.90
CA ALA A 119 -0.89 -0.07 7.94
C ALA A 119 -0.98 -0.58 6.49
N ARG A 120 -0.32 -1.69 6.17
CA ARG A 120 -0.39 -2.32 4.83
C ARG A 120 -1.83 -2.68 4.41
N LEU A 121 -2.65 -3.10 5.36
CA LEU A 121 -4.03 -3.53 5.12
C LEU A 121 -4.93 -2.32 4.88
N ARG A 122 -4.75 -1.26 5.68
CA ARG A 122 -5.43 0.03 5.52
C ARG A 122 -5.06 0.75 4.24
N GLU A 123 -3.80 0.71 3.83
CA GLU A 123 -3.33 1.26 2.55
C GLU A 123 -3.94 0.54 1.34
N GLN A 124 -4.16 -0.77 1.44
CA GLN A 124 -4.93 -1.52 0.44
C GLN A 124 -6.45 -1.29 0.58
N GLY A 125 -6.85 -0.65 1.68
CA GLY A 125 -8.19 -0.37 2.19
C GLY A 125 -9.07 -1.60 2.33
N ALA A 126 -8.54 -2.58 3.04
CA ALA A 126 -9.35 -3.55 3.76
C ALA A 126 -10.17 -2.80 4.82
N VAL A 127 -11.46 -3.14 4.94
CA VAL A 127 -12.35 -2.54 5.94
C VAL A 127 -12.20 -3.26 7.27
N VAL A 128 -12.14 -4.60 7.22
CA VAL A 128 -11.83 -5.45 8.38
C VAL A 128 -10.81 -6.51 7.97
N PHE A 129 -9.95 -6.90 8.90
CA PHE A 129 -8.97 -7.96 8.70
C PHE A 129 -8.69 -8.69 10.02
N SER A 130 -8.19 -9.92 9.91
CA SER A 130 -7.71 -10.71 11.03
C SER A 130 -6.35 -11.32 10.71
N TRP A 131 -5.55 -11.54 11.75
CA TRP A 131 -4.25 -12.21 11.66
C TRP A 131 -4.43 -13.71 11.86
N LEU A 132 -3.86 -14.50 10.97
CA LEU A 132 -3.99 -15.96 10.98
C LEU A 132 -2.72 -16.68 11.44
N GLY A 133 -1.56 -16.04 11.32
CA GLY A 133 -0.29 -16.63 11.71
C GLY A 133 0.90 -15.72 11.48
N ARG A 134 2.08 -16.15 11.95
CA ARG A 134 3.36 -15.47 11.77
C ARG A 134 4.47 -16.48 11.47
N GLY A 135 5.49 -16.08 10.70
CA GLY A 135 6.65 -16.93 10.42
C GLY A 135 7.57 -16.35 9.34
N PRO A 136 8.61 -17.11 8.94
CA PRO A 136 9.48 -16.71 7.82
C PRO A 136 8.72 -16.68 6.50
N LEU A 137 9.28 -16.00 5.49
CA LEU A 137 8.62 -15.74 4.20
C LEU A 137 8.02 -17.00 3.57
N MET A 138 8.80 -18.06 3.41
CA MET A 138 8.35 -19.27 2.73
C MET A 138 7.26 -20.03 3.50
N ALA A 139 7.30 -20.00 4.84
CA ALA A 139 6.24 -20.59 5.66
C ALA A 139 4.93 -19.77 5.52
N ALA A 140 5.03 -18.45 5.54
CA ALA A 140 3.89 -17.56 5.35
C ALA A 140 3.27 -17.70 3.94
N ARG A 141 4.09 -17.82 2.90
CA ARG A 141 3.65 -18.09 1.51
C ARG A 141 2.92 -19.41 1.38
N ARG A 142 3.45 -20.48 1.99
CA ARG A 142 2.79 -21.79 1.97
C ARG A 142 1.44 -21.76 2.70
N ALA A 143 1.37 -21.06 3.83
CA ALA A 143 0.10 -20.86 4.52
C ALA A 143 -0.90 -20.03 3.69
N GLU A 144 -0.44 -18.94 3.05
CA GLU A 144 -1.25 -18.13 2.11
C GLU A 144 -1.84 -19.00 1.00
N GLU A 145 -1.02 -19.83 0.36
CA GLU A 145 -1.42 -20.73 -0.72
C GLU A 145 -2.49 -21.74 -0.27
N VAL A 146 -2.26 -22.43 0.85
CA VAL A 146 -3.18 -23.44 1.40
C VAL A 146 -4.52 -22.81 1.76
N LEU A 147 -4.51 -21.69 2.48
CA LEU A 147 -5.72 -20.98 2.88
C LEU A 147 -6.47 -20.41 1.67
N ARG A 148 -5.75 -19.90 0.67
CA ARG A 148 -6.35 -19.40 -0.57
C ARG A 148 -7.12 -20.51 -1.27
N ALA A 149 -6.51 -21.67 -1.44
CA ALA A 149 -7.13 -22.84 -2.06
C ALA A 149 -8.33 -23.33 -1.24
N ALA A 150 -8.17 -23.50 0.07
CA ALA A 150 -9.23 -24.00 0.96
C ALA A 150 -10.45 -23.07 1.01
N LEU A 151 -10.25 -21.75 0.94
CA LEU A 151 -11.33 -20.76 0.99
C LEU A 151 -11.87 -20.36 -0.39
N GLY A 152 -11.27 -20.84 -1.48
CA GLY A 152 -11.67 -20.47 -2.85
C GLY A 152 -11.54 -18.98 -3.17
N VAL A 153 -10.62 -18.27 -2.51
CA VAL A 153 -10.45 -16.81 -2.71
C VAL A 153 -9.40 -16.48 -3.77
N PRO A 154 -9.52 -15.34 -4.49
CA PRO A 154 -8.60 -15.01 -5.57
C PRO A 154 -7.20 -14.63 -5.08
N ASP A 155 -6.18 -14.97 -5.86
CA ASP A 155 -4.78 -14.57 -5.61
C ASP A 155 -4.62 -13.04 -5.72
N ARG A 156 -5.13 -12.47 -6.82
CA ARG A 156 -5.08 -11.03 -7.10
C ARG A 156 -6.48 -10.47 -7.26
N ILE A 157 -6.70 -9.35 -6.61
CA ILE A 157 -7.93 -8.56 -6.74
C ILE A 157 -7.56 -7.21 -7.36
N PRO A 158 -8.07 -6.87 -8.55
CA PRO A 158 -7.83 -5.57 -9.17
C PRO A 158 -8.24 -4.41 -8.26
N TYR A 159 -7.43 -3.36 -8.21
CA TYR A 159 -7.69 -2.20 -7.36
C TYR A 159 -9.04 -1.54 -7.65
N ALA A 160 -9.42 -1.45 -8.93
CA ALA A 160 -10.71 -0.91 -9.34
C ALA A 160 -11.90 -1.69 -8.74
N ARG A 161 -11.79 -3.02 -8.65
CA ARG A 161 -12.83 -3.86 -8.02
C ARG A 161 -12.91 -3.63 -6.51
N LYS A 162 -11.76 -3.55 -5.82
CA LYS A 162 -11.73 -3.19 -4.38
C LYS A 162 -12.39 -1.84 -4.12
N ARG A 163 -12.14 -0.86 -4.98
CA ARG A 163 -12.69 0.49 -4.84
C ARG A 163 -14.21 0.51 -5.04
N ALA A 164 -14.73 -0.26 -5.99
CA ALA A 164 -16.16 -0.30 -6.31
C ALA A 164 -17.03 -0.81 -5.14
N VAL A 165 -16.50 -1.71 -4.31
CA VAL A 165 -17.27 -2.35 -3.23
C VAL A 165 -17.07 -1.71 -1.85
N ARG A 166 -16.14 -0.76 -1.71
CA ARG A 166 -15.70 -0.24 -0.40
C ARG A 166 -16.80 0.46 0.40
N ALA A 167 -17.77 1.06 -0.29
CA ALA A 167 -18.87 1.79 0.36
C ALA A 167 -20.05 0.88 0.75
N GLY A 168 -20.10 -0.36 0.27
CA GLY A 168 -21.16 -1.32 0.59
C GLY A 168 -20.90 -2.01 1.92
N LEU A 169 -20.99 -1.28 3.02
CA LEU A 169 -20.83 -1.87 4.36
C LEU A 169 -22.06 -2.71 4.73
N PRO A 170 -21.92 -3.76 5.54
CA PRO A 170 -23.06 -4.46 6.13
C PRO A 170 -23.93 -3.48 6.95
N GLU A 171 -25.23 -3.74 7.00
CA GLU A 171 -26.17 -3.04 7.90
C GLU A 171 -25.92 -3.39 9.37
#